data_AF-R2RBQ9-F1
#
_entry.id   AF-R2RBQ9-F1
#
_cell.length_a   1.000
_cell.length_b   1.000
_cell.length_c   1.000
_cell.angle_alpha   90.00
_cell.angle_beta   90.00
_cell.angle_gamma   90.00
#
_symmetry.space_group_name_H-M   'P 1'
#
loop_
_entity.id
_entity.type
_entity.pdbx_description
1 polymer ?
#
loop_
_entity_poly.entity_id
_entity_poly.type
_entity_poly.pdbx_seq_one_letter_code
_entity_poly.pdbx_strand_id
1 'polypeptide(L)'
;MKKLKWPLITSAVSSIGIFIYLLMKQSLTIRSVSDTFFIVSLFFLIIGLALWIMSSGFFDNFQRFMKMHFRFRKKNEPKEFIPFSEIGKAHQLYWLETGGMLLIVSIVSLLFYFL
;
A
#
# COMPACT_ATOMS: atom_id res chain seq x y z
N MET A 1 -14.98 22.95 -3.75
CA MET A 1 -14.44 21.98 -4.75
C MET A 1 -14.15 20.67 -4.03
N LYS A 2 -14.91 19.60 -4.31
CA LYS A 2 -14.78 18.31 -3.59
C LYS A 2 -13.35 17.80 -3.77
N LYS A 3 -12.61 17.59 -2.67
CA LYS A 3 -11.25 17.05 -2.70
C LYS A 3 -11.30 15.72 -3.44
N LEU A 4 -10.66 15.70 -4.61
CA LEU A 4 -10.55 14.52 -5.45
C LEU A 4 -9.83 13.43 -4.63
N LYS A 5 -10.51 12.30 -4.37
CA LYS A 5 -9.91 11.19 -3.63
C LYS A 5 -8.98 10.45 -4.57
N TRP A 6 -7.69 10.82 -4.56
CA TRP A 6 -6.63 10.15 -5.31
C TRP A 6 -6.68 8.61 -5.25
N PRO A 7 -6.98 7.96 -4.11
CA PRO A 7 -7.09 6.49 -4.03
C PRO A 7 -8.19 5.90 -4.90
N LEU A 8 -9.28 6.65 -5.11
CA LEU A 8 -10.40 6.21 -5.94
C LEU A 8 -10.05 6.25 -7.42
N ILE A 9 -9.28 7.26 -7.84
CA ILE A 9 -8.84 7.36 -9.24
C ILE A 9 -7.87 6.24 -9.55
N THR A 10 -6.92 5.98 -8.67
CA THR A 10 -5.89 4.97 -8.90
C THR A 10 -6.46 3.57 -8.85
N SER A 11 -7.44 3.29 -7.99
CA SER A 11 -8.17 2.01 -8.02
C SER A 11 -9.01 1.87 -9.29
N ALA A 12 -9.67 2.93 -9.77
CA ALA A 12 -10.42 2.90 -11.02
C ALA A 12 -9.53 2.67 -12.25
N VAL A 13 -8.42 3.40 -12.35
CA VAL A 13 -7.44 3.24 -13.45
C VAL A 13 -6.84 1.83 -13.43
N SER A 14 -6.47 1.32 -12.24
CA SER A 14 -5.95 -0.04 -12.10
C SER A 14 -6.99 -1.08 -12.52
N SER A 15 -8.26 -0.90 -12.15
CA SER A 15 -9.36 -1.79 -12.54
C SER A 15 -9.55 -1.83 -14.05
N ILE A 16 -9.55 -0.66 -14.72
CA ILE A 16 -9.63 -0.58 -16.19
C ILE A 16 -8.44 -1.32 -16.83
N GLY A 17 -7.23 -1.11 -16.32
CA GLY A 17 -6.04 -1.82 -16.79
C GLY A 17 -6.15 -3.35 -16.68
N ILE A 18 -6.67 -3.84 -15.55
CA ILE A 18 -6.91 -5.28 -15.33
C ILE A 18 -7.93 -5.83 -16.34
N PHE A 19 -9.03 -5.12 -16.57
CA PHE A 19 -10.04 -5.54 -17.54
C PHE A 19 -9.49 -5.61 -18.96
N ILE A 20 -8.73 -4.59 -19.40
CA ILE A 20 -8.08 -4.60 -20.71
C ILE A 20 -7.10 -5.78 -20.82
N TYR A 21 -6.28 -6.01 -19.80
CA TYR A 21 -5.33 -7.12 -19.76
C TYR A 21 -6.02 -8.49 -19.90
N LEU A 22 -7.11 -8.72 -19.15
CA LEU A 22 -7.86 -9.97 -19.21
C LEU A 22 -8.59 -10.16 -20.54
N LEU A 23 -9.07 -9.07 -21.15
CA LEU A 23 -9.72 -9.09 -22.45
C LEU A 23 -8.73 -9.45 -23.56
N MET A 24 -7.49 -8.91 -23.49
CA MET A 24 -6.41 -9.29 -24.41
C MET A 24 -6.01 -10.77 -24.27
N LYS A 25 -6.06 -11.32 -23.05
CA LYS A 25 -5.78 -12.75 -22.81
C LYS A 25 -6.92 -13.69 -23.17
N GLN A 26 -8.09 -13.18 -23.58
CA GLN A 26 -9.32 -13.97 -23.80
C GLN A 26 -9.72 -14.86 -22.62
N SER A 27 -9.22 -14.56 -21.42
CA SER A 27 -9.44 -15.33 -20.20
C SER A 27 -10.39 -14.58 -19.27
N LEU A 28 -11.53 -14.11 -19.78
CA LEU A 28 -12.53 -13.39 -18.97
C LEU A 28 -13.41 -14.38 -18.20
N THR A 29 -12.84 -14.98 -17.16
CA THR A 29 -13.57 -15.80 -16.18
C THR A 29 -13.67 -15.07 -14.84
N ILE A 30 -14.68 -15.39 -14.04
CA ILE A 30 -14.86 -14.78 -12.70
C ILE A 30 -13.64 -15.07 -11.81
N ARG A 31 -13.09 -16.29 -11.91
CA ARG A 31 -11.86 -16.69 -11.21
C ARG A 31 -10.66 -15.84 -11.60
N SER A 32 -10.39 -15.70 -12.90
CA SER A 32 -9.23 -14.91 -13.37
C SER A 32 -9.36 -13.42 -13.05
N VAL A 33 -10.59 -12.88 -13.01
CA VAL A 33 -10.85 -11.53 -12.49
C VAL A 33 -10.45 -11.46 -11.02
N SER A 34 -10.96 -12.36 -10.18
CA SER A 34 -10.62 -12.39 -8.75
C SER A 34 -9.11 -12.51 -8.50
N ASP A 35 -8.44 -13.46 -9.16
CA ASP A 35 -7.00 -13.71 -9.03
C ASP A 35 -6.16 -12.50 -9.45
N THR A 36 -6.51 -11.86 -10.56
CA THR A 36 -5.74 -10.70 -11.07
C THR A 36 -5.94 -9.47 -10.19
N PHE A 37 -7.18 -9.20 -9.75
CA PHE A 37 -7.45 -8.15 -8.78
C PHE A 37 -6.73 -8.40 -7.46
N PHE A 38 -6.66 -9.66 -7.00
CA PHE A 38 -5.92 -10.03 -5.80
C PHE A 38 -4.43 -9.68 -5.90
N ILE A 39 -3.78 -10.13 -6.98
CA ILE A 39 -2.34 -9.90 -7.20
C ILE A 39 -2.03 -8.39 -7.25
N VAL A 40 -2.85 -7.61 -7.97
CA VAL A 40 -2.65 -6.16 -8.04
C VAL A 40 -2.91 -5.51 -6.68
N SER A 41 -3.94 -5.95 -5.94
CA SER A 41 -4.21 -5.44 -4.59
C SER A 41 -3.04 -5.68 -3.63
N LEU A 42 -2.39 -6.84 -3.71
CA LEU A 42 -1.24 -7.19 -2.87
C LEU A 42 -0.08 -6.22 -3.06
N PHE A 43 0.21 -5.82 -4.29
CA PHE A 43 1.26 -4.84 -4.55
C PHE A 43 1.03 -3.54 -3.76
N PHE A 44 -0.19 -3.00 -3.81
CA PHE A 44 -0.55 -1.79 -3.06
C PHE A 44 -0.56 -2.01 -1.55
N LEU A 45 -1.08 -3.15 -1.08
CA LEU A 45 -1.17 -3.46 0.34
C LEU A 45 0.20 -3.68 0.98
N ILE A 46 1.14 -4.33 0.29
CA ILE A 46 2.51 -4.53 0.80
C ILE A 46 3.16 -3.17 1.08
N ILE A 47 3.06 -2.24 0.13
CA ILE A 47 3.61 -0.89 0.27
C ILE A 47 2.86 -0.12 1.37
N GLY A 48 1.52 -0.16 1.35
CA GLY A 48 0.69 0.52 2.34
C GLY A 48 0.94 0.04 3.77
N LEU A 49 1.05 -1.28 3.98
CA LEU A 49 1.35 -1.87 5.28
C LEU A 49 2.77 -1.53 5.74
N ALA A 50 3.76 -1.57 4.83
CA ALA A 50 5.13 -1.18 5.17
C ALA A 50 5.19 0.29 5.62
N LEU A 51 4.53 1.20 4.90
CA LEU A 51 4.44 2.61 5.28
C LEU A 51 3.65 2.81 6.58
N TRP A 52 2.59 2.02 6.80
CA TRP A 52 1.80 2.07 8.03
C TRP A 52 2.63 1.65 9.25
N ILE A 53 3.38 0.53 9.13
CA ILE A 53 4.33 0.09 10.16
C ILE A 53 5.40 1.16 10.39
N MET A 54 5.90 1.79 9.32
CA MET A 54 6.87 2.89 9.44
C MET A 54 6.29 4.10 10.17
N SER A 55 5.04 4.46 9.89
CA SER A 55 4.32 5.56 10.54
C SER A 55 4.03 5.33 12.02
N SER A 56 4.00 4.06 12.48
CA SER A 56 3.63 3.67 13.84
C SER A 56 4.66 4.08 14.92
N GLY A 57 5.86 4.53 14.51
CA GLY A 57 6.97 4.82 15.42
C GLY A 57 7.82 3.61 15.78
N PHE A 58 7.54 2.43 15.21
CA PHE A 58 8.40 1.24 15.34
C PHE A 58 9.85 1.55 14.93
N PHE A 59 10.03 2.17 13.76
CA PHE A 59 11.36 2.51 13.25
C PHE A 59 12.02 3.66 14.02
N ASP A 60 11.26 4.57 14.62
CA ASP A 60 11.81 5.63 15.47
C ASP A 60 12.40 5.04 16.76
N ASN A 61 11.70 4.05 17.35
CA ASN A 61 12.21 3.31 18.49
C ASN A 61 13.47 2.50 18.11
N PHE A 62 13.46 1.83 16.95
CA PHE A 62 14.65 1.15 16.43
C PHE A 62 15.84 2.10 16.24
N GLN A 63 15.61 3.27 15.62
CA GLN A 63 16.64 4.31 15.49
C GLN A 63 17.18 4.76 16.86
N ARG A 64 16.30 4.96 17.85
CA ARG A 64 16.68 5.36 19.20
C ARG A 64 17.52 4.28 19.90
N PHE A 65 17.13 3.01 19.80
CA PHE A 65 17.89 1.89 20.35
C PHE A 65 19.26 1.75 19.69
N MET A 66 19.32 1.83 18.36
CA MET A 66 20.57 1.75 17.61
C MET A 66 21.53 2.88 17.97
N LYS A 67 21.04 4.14 18.07
CA LYS A 67 21.85 5.27 18.52
C LYS A 67 22.36 5.11 19.95
N MET A 68 21.53 4.54 20.84
CA MET A 68 21.88 4.31 22.24
C MET A 68 22.97 3.24 22.39
N HIS A 69 22.88 2.14 21.65
CA HIS A 69 23.82 1.03 21.77
C HIS A 69 25.10 1.18 20.94
N PHE A 70 25.05 1.77 19.74
CA PHE A 70 26.22 1.81 18.86
C PHE A 70 27.21 2.95 19.12
N ARG A 71 27.07 3.74 20.20
CA ARG A 71 28.01 4.84 20.55
C ARG A 71 28.32 5.78 19.36
N PHE A 72 27.42 5.96 18.40
CA PHE A 72 27.51 7.03 17.40
C PHE A 72 27.20 8.40 18.03
N ARG A 73 27.89 8.76 19.13
CA ARG A 73 27.98 10.15 19.57
C ARG A 73 29.07 10.83 18.75
N LYS A 74 28.87 10.95 17.43
CA LYS A 74 29.64 11.93 16.68
C LYS A 74 29.10 13.29 17.13
N LYS A 75 29.96 14.04 17.83
CA LYS A 75 29.70 15.38 18.39
C LYS A 75 29.22 16.42 17.35
N ASN A 76 29.22 16.06 16.06
CA ASN A 76 29.02 16.91 14.89
C ASN A 76 27.92 16.41 13.93
N GLU A 77 27.06 15.45 14.31
CA GLU A 77 25.90 15.12 13.46
C GLU A 77 24.88 16.26 13.47
N PRO A 78 24.32 16.65 12.31
CA PRO A 78 23.30 17.68 12.25
C PRO A 78 22.12 17.31 13.16
N LYS A 79 21.64 18.30 13.92
CA LYS A 79 20.59 18.13 14.94
C LYS A 79 19.21 17.75 14.39
N GLU A 80 19.04 17.67 13.08
CA GLU A 80 17.78 17.33 12.45
C GLU A 80 17.61 15.81 12.40
N PHE A 81 17.17 15.25 13.54
CA PHE A 81 16.63 13.91 13.57
C PHE A 81 15.22 13.93 12.96
N ILE A 82 15.12 13.57 11.69
CA ILE A 82 13.83 13.35 11.04
C ILE A 82 13.37 11.93 11.39
N PRO A 83 12.29 11.77 12.18
CA PRO A 83 11.78 10.45 12.51
C PRO A 83 11.21 9.78 11.26
N PHE A 84 11.47 8.48 11.10
CA PHE A 84 10.91 7.72 9.97
C PHE A 84 9.37 7.68 10.01
N SER A 85 8.77 7.86 11.20
CA SER A 85 7.32 7.96 11.32
C SER A 85 6.71 9.16 10.56
N GLU A 86 7.42 10.28 10.44
CA GLU A 86 6.94 11.43 9.66
C GLU A 86 6.90 11.14 8.17
N ILE A 87 7.89 10.39 7.66
CA ILE A 87 7.94 9.94 6.27
C ILE A 87 6.83 8.92 6.01
N GLY A 88 6.62 7.98 6.93
CA GLY A 88 5.57 6.96 6.81
C GLY A 88 4.14 7.52 6.87
N LYS A 89 3.93 8.62 7.59
CA LYS A 89 2.63 9.31 7.65
C LYS A 89 2.20 9.88 6.29
N ALA A 90 3.16 10.25 5.45
CA ALA A 90 2.87 10.74 4.11
C ALA A 90 2.49 9.55 3.21
N HIS A 91 1.28 9.59 2.66
CA HIS A 91 0.76 8.65 1.65
C HIS A 91 0.42 7.22 2.11
N GLN A 92 0.65 6.81 3.36
CA GLN A 92 0.24 5.48 3.86
C GLN A 92 -1.22 5.13 3.55
N LEU A 93 -2.15 6.03 3.88
CA LEU A 93 -3.59 5.84 3.69
C LEU A 93 -3.93 5.72 2.21
N TYR A 94 -3.20 6.43 1.35
CA TYR A 94 -3.41 6.34 -0.08
C TYR A 94 -3.15 4.93 -0.62
N TRP A 95 -2.02 4.33 -0.23
CA TRP A 95 -1.66 2.97 -0.65
C TRP A 95 -2.60 1.92 -0.03
N LEU A 96 -2.93 2.09 1.26
CA LEU A 96 -3.81 1.17 1.99
C LEU A 96 -5.24 1.20 1.45
N GLU A 97 -5.81 2.38 1.21
CA GLU A 97 -7.15 2.55 0.64
C GLU A 97 -7.24 2.01 -0.79
N THR A 98 -6.23 2.28 -1.63
CA THR A 98 -6.19 1.77 -3.01
C THR A 98 -6.15 0.24 -3.03
N GLY A 99 -5.24 -0.36 -2.25
CA GLY A 99 -5.13 -1.81 -2.13
C GLY A 99 -6.38 -2.45 -1.52
N GLY A 100 -6.95 -1.83 -0.48
CA GLY A 100 -8.17 -2.29 0.17
C GLY A 100 -9.39 -2.31 -0.75
N MET A 101 -9.57 -1.29 -1.59
CA MET A 101 -10.66 -1.27 -2.58
C MET A 101 -10.53 -2.41 -3.58
N LEU A 102 -9.32 -2.63 -4.12
CA LEU A 102 -9.07 -3.72 -5.07
C LEU A 102 -9.24 -5.10 -4.43
N LEU A 103 -8.85 -5.24 -3.16
CA LEU A 103 -9.02 -6.48 -2.39
C LEU A 103 -10.50 -6.79 -2.16
N ILE A 104 -11.32 -5.80 -1.82
CA ILE A 104 -12.78 -5.99 -1.67
C ILE A 104 -13.38 -6.50 -2.97
N VAL A 105 -13.01 -5.90 -4.11
CA VAL A 105 -13.49 -6.36 -5.43
C VAL A 105 -13.06 -7.81 -5.68
N SER A 106 -11.79 -8.15 -5.41
CA SER A 106 -11.28 -9.51 -5.55
C SER A 106 -12.06 -10.53 -4.73
N ILE A 107 -12.32 -10.23 -3.44
CA ILE A 107 -13.05 -11.12 -2.53
C ILE A 107 -14.51 -11.26 -2.97
N VAL A 108 -15.16 -10.17 -3.36
CA VAL A 108 -16.54 -10.21 -3.86
C VAL A 108 -16.64 -11.07 -5.12
N SER A 109 -15.72 -10.89 -6.08
CA SER A 109 -15.66 -11.76 -7.27
C SER A 109 -15.40 -13.22 -6.92
N LEU A 110 -14.57 -13.50 -5.91
CA LEU A 110 -14.33 -14.85 -5.44
C LEU A 110 -15.59 -15.49 -4.85
N LEU A 111 -16.35 -14.74 -4.04
CA LEU A 111 -17.62 -15.21 -3.46
C LEU A 111 -18.64 -15.53 -4.55
N PHE A 112 -18.74 -14.69 -5.58
CA PHE A 112 -19.60 -14.96 -6.75
C PHE A 112 -19.15 -16.17 -7.57
N TYR A 113 -17.88 -16.55 -7.52
CA TYR A 113 -17.41 -17.77 -8.18
C TYR A 113 -17.85 -19.05 -7.45
N PHE A 114 -18.03 -18.98 -6.13
CA PHE A 114 -18.43 -20.12 -5.30
C PHE A 114 -19.95 -20.27 -5.12
N LEU A 115 -20.73 -19.24 -5.48
CA LEU A 115 -22.20 -19.28 -5.51
C LEU A 115 -22.71 -19.95 -6.78
#